data_AF-A0A7W4HJR0-F1
#
_entry.id   AF-A0A7W4HJR0-F1
#
_cell.length_a   1.000
_cell.length_b   1.000
_cell.length_c   1.000
_cell.angle_alpha   90.00
_cell.angle_beta   90.00
_cell.angle_gamma   90.00
#
_symmetry.space_group_name_H-M   'P 1'
#
loop_
_entity.id
_entity.type
_entity.pdbx_description
1 polymer ?
#
loop_
_entity_poly.entity_id
_entity_poly.type
_entity_poly.pdbx_seq_one_letter_code
_entity_poly.pdbx_strand_id
1 'polypeptide(L)'
;MQKIIKVCTGKRCSEKFSGYIIKRLEADKKFYNYDENIRIEGSSCMGRCESGPNVNFDGEIIGGQNPIESSEILRKKIEEWKKSN
;
A
#
# COMPACT_ATOMS: atom_id res chain seq x y z
N MET A 1 -8.81 15.16 3.93
CA MET A 1 -8.71 14.63 2.55
C MET A 1 -8.51 13.13 2.62
N GLN A 2 -9.19 12.35 1.78
CA GLN A 2 -9.04 10.89 1.77
C GLN A 2 -7.70 10.50 1.14
N LYS A 3 -6.99 9.55 1.75
CA LYS A 3 -5.73 8.98 1.26
C LYS A 3 -5.96 7.54 0.85
N ILE A 4 -5.62 7.19 -0.40
CA ILE A 4 -5.91 5.87 -0.95
C ILE A 4 -4.61 5.13 -1.24
N ILE A 5 -4.46 3.95 -0.64
CA ILE A 5 -3.35 3.03 -0.84
C ILE A 5 -3.84 1.88 -1.71
N LYS A 6 -3.28 1.76 -2.91
CA LYS A 6 -3.69 0.73 -3.87
C LYS A 6 -2.60 -0.33 -3.97
N VAL A 7 -2.93 -1.59 -3.72
CA VAL A 7 -2.02 -2.72 -3.93
C VAL A 7 -2.36 -3.35 -5.27
N CYS A 8 -1.36 -3.55 -6.14
CA CYS A 8 -1.59 -4.21 -7.42
C CYS A 8 -1.94 -5.69 -7.19
N THR A 9 -3.13 -6.11 -7.59
CA THR A 9 -3.62 -7.50 -7.54
C THR A 9 -3.68 -8.14 -8.93
N GLY A 10 -3.11 -7.50 -9.95
CA GLY A 10 -2.94 -8.10 -11.27
C GLY A 10 -2.10 -9.37 -11.22
N LYS A 11 -2.29 -10.28 -12.19
CA LYS A 11 -1.74 -11.65 -12.23
C LYS A 11 -0.31 -11.77 -11.71
N ARG A 12 0.64 -11.02 -12.28
CA ARG A 12 2.07 -11.09 -11.90
C ARG A 12 2.34 -10.65 -10.46
N CYS A 13 1.63 -9.64 -9.95
CA CYS A 13 1.80 -9.20 -8.56
C CYS A 13 1.13 -10.19 -7.60
N SER A 14 -0.01 -10.78 -7.99
CA SER A 14 -0.67 -11.83 -7.21
C SER A 14 0.16 -13.12 -7.15
N GLU A 15 0.82 -13.54 -8.23
CA GLU A 15 1.78 -14.66 -8.25
C GLU A 15 2.97 -14.41 -7.30
N LYS A 16 3.36 -13.14 -7.14
CA LYS A 16 4.34 -12.67 -6.14
C LYS A 16 3.70 -12.35 -4.77
N PHE A 17 2.51 -12.88 -4.52
CA PHE A 17 1.79 -12.83 -3.25
C PHE A 17 1.41 -11.42 -2.73
N SER A 18 1.10 -10.48 -3.63
CA SER A 18 0.68 -9.12 -3.24
C SER A 18 -0.55 -9.07 -2.31
N GLY A 19 -1.37 -10.13 -2.28
CA GLY A 19 -2.49 -10.24 -1.33
C GLY A 19 -2.08 -10.19 0.15
N TYR A 20 -0.86 -10.64 0.51
CA TYR A 20 -0.38 -10.52 1.90
C TYR A 20 -0.03 -9.08 2.27
N ILE A 21 0.29 -8.23 1.29
CA ILE A 21 0.53 -6.81 1.53
C ILE A 21 -0.77 -6.16 2.02
N ILE A 22 -1.89 -6.39 1.34
CA ILE A 22 -3.21 -5.87 1.76
C ILE A 22 -3.51 -6.31 3.20
N LYS A 23 -3.38 -7.60 3.50
CA LYS A 23 -3.64 -8.14 4.85
C LYS A 23 -2.79 -7.47 5.92
N ARG A 24 -1.51 -7.24 5.63
CA ARG A 24 -0.59 -6.57 6.56
C ARG A 24 -0.97 -5.10 6.76
N LEU A 25 -1.22 -4.36 5.70
CA LEU A 25 -1.58 -2.95 5.80
C LEU A 25 -2.91 -2.74 6.56
N GLU A 26 -3.90 -3.61 6.33
CA GLU A 26 -5.18 -3.58 7.07
C GLU A 26 -4.99 -3.92 8.56
N ALA A 27 -4.12 -4.90 8.86
CA ALA A 27 -3.76 -5.22 10.23
C ALA A 27 -3.06 -4.04 10.92
N ASP A 28 -2.14 -3.36 10.22
CA ASP A 28 -1.47 -2.17 10.74
C ASP A 28 -2.46 -1.02 10.95
N LYS A 29 -3.40 -0.79 10.00
CA LYS A 29 -4.47 0.21 10.14
C LYS A 29 -5.24 0.01 11.44
N LYS A 30 -5.65 -1.22 11.71
CA LYS A 30 -6.36 -1.59 12.94
C LYS A 30 -5.48 -1.47 14.19
N PHE A 31 -4.25 -1.98 14.14
CA PHE A 31 -3.36 -2.05 15.30
C PHE A 31 -2.89 -0.67 15.76
N TYR A 32 -2.51 0.19 14.82
CA TYR A 32 -2.03 1.55 15.11
C TYR A 32 -3.15 2.60 15.14
N ASN A 33 -4.41 2.18 14.93
CA ASN A 33 -5.57 3.06 14.87
C ASN A 33 -5.35 4.24 13.91
N TYR A 34 -4.89 3.94 12.69
CA TYR A 34 -4.72 4.96 11.65
C TYR A 34 -6.07 5.60 11.29
N ASP A 35 -6.02 6.85 10.80
CA ASP A 35 -7.20 7.62 10.43
C ASP A 35 -8.14 6.84 9.47
N GLU A 36 -9.45 6.94 9.71
CA GLU A 36 -10.49 6.35 8.86
C GLU A 36 -10.45 6.85 7.41
N ASN A 37 -9.87 8.04 7.20
CA ASN A 37 -9.63 8.62 5.88
C ASN A 37 -8.54 7.90 5.07
N ILE A 38 -7.81 6.94 5.66
CA ILE A 38 -6.86 6.08 4.95
C ILE A 38 -7.59 4.81 4.49
N ARG A 39 -7.69 4.62 3.18
CA ARG A 39 -8.28 3.43 2.56
C ARG A 39 -7.20 2.57 1.94
N ILE A 40 -7.25 1.27 2.19
CA ILE A 40 -6.37 0.28 1.56
C ILE A 40 -7.26 -0.56 0.65
N GLU A 41 -6.86 -0.71 -0.61
CA GLU A 41 -7.64 -1.47 -1.59
C GLU A 41 -6.75 -2.21 -2.58
N GLY A 42 -7.28 -3.30 -3.12
CA GLY A 42 -6.71 -3.94 -4.30
C GLY A 42 -6.98 -3.10 -5.55
N SER A 43 -6.10 -3.18 -6.53
CA SER A 43 -6.24 -2.49 -7.81
C SER A 43 -5.80 -3.35 -8.97
N SER A 44 -6.32 -3.03 -10.16
CA SER A 44 -5.89 -3.63 -11.42
C SER A 44 -4.40 -3.39 -11.69
N CYS A 45 -3.90 -3.99 -12.78
CA CYS A 45 -2.51 -3.83 -13.19
C CYS A 45 -2.10 -2.36 -13.30
N MET A 46 -0.91 -2.03 -12.76
CA MET A 46 -0.32 -0.68 -12.79
C MET A 46 0.74 -0.52 -13.90
N GLY A 47 0.87 -1.46 -14.82
CA GLY A 47 1.82 -1.39 -15.94
C GLY A 47 3.31 -1.59 -15.57
N ARG A 48 3.62 -2.01 -14.34
CA ARG A 48 5.00 -2.15 -13.82
C ARG A 48 5.32 -3.58 -13.36
N CYS A 49 5.02 -4.58 -14.19
CA CYS A 49 5.10 -6.00 -13.80
C CYS A 49 6.51 -6.45 -13.39
N GLU A 50 7.56 -5.91 -14.02
CA GLU A 50 8.96 -6.25 -13.75
C GLU A 50 9.34 -5.92 -12.30
N SER A 51 8.92 -4.75 -11.82
CA SER A 51 9.08 -4.31 -10.43
C SER A 51 7.95 -4.77 -9.50
N GLY A 52 7.11 -5.76 -9.88
CA GLY A 52 6.07 -6.26 -8.99
C GLY A 52 6.65 -7.01 -7.76
N PRO A 53 5.95 -7.04 -6.61
CA PRO A 53 4.67 -6.38 -6.32
C PRO A 53 4.75 -4.85 -6.26
N ASN A 54 3.70 -4.17 -6.74
CA ASN A 54 3.63 -2.71 -6.75
C ASN A 54 2.53 -2.22 -5.79
N VAL A 55 2.82 -1.13 -5.08
CA VAL A 55 1.88 -0.43 -4.22
C VAL A 55 1.89 1.05 -4.58
N ASN A 56 0.71 1.65 -4.72
CA ASN A 56 0.51 3.08 -4.90
C ASN A 56 0.17 3.69 -3.53
N PHE A 57 1.05 4.55 -3.01
CA PHE A 57 0.82 5.32 -1.80
C PHE A 57 0.40 6.74 -2.19
N ASP A 58 -0.91 6.94 -2.40
CA ASP A 58 -1.50 8.25 -2.72
C ASP A 58 -0.86 8.98 -3.93
N GLY A 59 -0.71 8.24 -5.04
CA GLY A 59 -0.14 8.73 -6.30
C GLY A 59 1.29 8.24 -6.57
N GLU A 60 2.04 7.83 -5.54
CA GLU A 60 3.40 7.32 -5.71
C GLU A 60 3.42 5.80 -5.84
N ILE A 61 3.79 5.28 -7.02
CA ILE A 61 3.89 3.83 -7.26
C ILE A 61 5.30 3.35 -6.96
N ILE A 62 5.42 2.49 -5.95
CA ILE A 62 6.66 1.87 -5.52
C ILE A 62 6.59 0.36 -5.82
N GLY A 63 7.63 -0.15 -6.49
CA GLY A 63 7.79 -1.57 -6.81
C GLY A 63 8.65 -2.32 -5.80
N GLY A 64 8.84 -3.62 -6.03
CA GLY A 64 9.65 -4.52 -5.22
C GLY A 64 9.05 -4.82 -3.85
N GLN A 65 7.78 -4.47 -3.65
CA GLN A 65 7.21 -4.39 -2.32
C GLN A 65 6.91 -5.77 -1.71
N ASN A 66 7.17 -5.87 -0.42
CA ASN A 66 6.70 -6.96 0.43
C ASN A 66 5.87 -6.41 1.62
N PRO A 67 5.24 -7.27 2.44
CA PRO A 67 4.39 -6.81 3.55
C PRO A 67 5.11 -5.92 4.57
N ILE A 68 6.38 -6.20 4.87
CA ILE A 68 7.16 -5.44 5.86
C ILE A 68 7.52 -4.06 5.30
N GLU A 69 8.07 -4.01 4.08
CA GLU A 69 8.43 -2.75 3.42
C GLU A 69 7.22 -1.85 3.22
N SER A 70 6.09 -2.43 2.78
CA SER A 70 4.85 -1.68 2.57
C SER A 70 4.33 -1.09 3.88
N SER A 71 4.42 -1.83 4.98
CA SER A 71 4.08 -1.38 6.34
C SER A 71 4.94 -0.19 6.77
N GLU A 72 6.26 -0.28 6.55
CA GLU A 72 7.19 0.79 6.91
C GLU A 72 6.95 2.06 6.10
N ILE A 73 6.72 1.93 4.79
CA ILE A 73 6.41 3.06 3.91
C ILE A 73 5.08 3.68 4.31
N LEU A 74 4.03 2.89 4.55
CA LEU A 74 2.73 3.41 4.97
C LEU A 74 2.86 4.26 6.24
N ARG A 75 3.59 3.76 7.25
CA ARG A 75 3.81 4.50 8.50
C ARG A 75 4.52 5.82 8.25
N LYS A 76 5.59 5.83 7.44
CA LYS A 76 6.32 7.06 7.08
C LYS A 76 5.41 8.08 6.40
N LYS A 77 4.63 7.64 5.41
CA LYS A 77 3.68 8.48 4.67
C LYS A 77 2.63 9.10 5.58
N ILE A 78 2.11 8.33 6.54
CA ILE A 78 1.14 8.84 7.52
C ILE A 78 1.75 9.95 8.38
N GLU A 79 2.97 9.78 8.87
CA GLU A 79 3.66 10.82 9.64
C GLU A 79 3.97 12.07 8.81
N GLU A 80 4.29 11.91 7.52
CA GLU A 80 4.45 13.03 6.59
C GLU A 80 3.14 13.79 6.36
N TRP A 81 2.03 13.07 6.19
CA TRP A 81 0.70 13.69 6.00
C TRP A 81 0.20 14.40 7.25
N LYS A 82 0.54 13.93 8.45
CA LYS A 82 0.22 14.62 9.71
C LYS A 82 0.94 15.96 9.85
N LYS A 83 2.18 16.07 9.37
CA LYS A 83 2.98 17.31 9.44
C LYS A 83 2.58 18.36 8.40
N SER A 84 1.89 17.93 7.34
CA SER A 84 1.49 18.79 6.22
C SER A 84 0.08 19.38 6.41
N ASN A 85 -0.60 19.06 7.52
CA ASN A 85 -1.87 19.61 7.96
C ASN A 85 -1.66 20.41 9.25
#